data_AF-A0A3N5Q6Q6-F1
#
_entry.id   AF-A0A3N5Q6Q6-F1
#
_cell.length_a   1.000
_cell.length_b   1.000
_cell.length_c   1.000
_cell.angle_alpha   90.00
_cell.angle_beta   90.00
_cell.angle_gamma   90.00
#
_symmetry.space_group_name_H-M   'P 1'
#
loop_
_entity.id
_entity.type
_entity.pdbx_description
1 polymer ?
#
loop_
_entity_poly.entity_id
_entity_poly.type
_entity_poly.pdbx_seq_one_letter_code
_entity_poly.pdbx_strand_id
1 'polypeptide(L)'
;MKVSSHRDIETAAKNFLTHPAFLGILLTLILSLTGLFKPTFLEFLDYKAFDALSAPGTDADISSVPVIIDIDEKSLKMHGQWPWPRYKLALLLNRLHAMGVRAVGIDIMFPEKDRTVIDDPSEDLPENLMADIGIANVRESAGYSDRLFAEAVSRSSAVLGFQFQFESLPEDAACVLHPVAVNVMQRGGGEQPRGGLIEAAGVV
;
A
#
# COMPACT_ATOMS: atom_id res chain seq x y z
N MET A 1 42.86 -23.00 -60.67
CA MET A 1 41.56 -23.55 -60.22
C MET A 1 41.31 -23.11 -58.77
N LYS A 2 40.74 -21.92 -58.55
CA LYS A 2 40.49 -21.38 -57.19
C LYS A 2 39.46 -20.24 -57.24
N VAL A 3 38.18 -20.55 -57.44
CA VAL A 3 37.07 -19.55 -57.44
C VAL A 3 35.84 -20.02 -56.63
N SER A 4 35.83 -21.22 -56.04
CA SER A 4 34.65 -21.72 -55.30
C SER A 4 34.51 -21.14 -53.88
N SER A 5 35.62 -20.88 -53.18
CA SER A 5 35.62 -20.63 -51.72
C SER A 5 34.94 -19.32 -51.29
N HIS A 6 34.81 -18.32 -52.17
CA HIS A 6 34.26 -17.01 -51.81
C HIS A 6 32.72 -17.00 -51.80
N ARG A 7 32.08 -17.80 -52.66
CA ARG A 7 30.61 -17.87 -52.76
C ARG A 7 30.00 -18.67 -51.61
N ASP A 8 30.70 -19.70 -51.14
CA ASP A 8 30.21 -20.57 -50.06
C ASP A 8 30.14 -19.82 -48.72
N ILE A 9 31.11 -18.92 -48.45
CA ILE A 9 31.14 -18.08 -47.23
C ILE A 9 30.04 -17.02 -47.26
N GLU A 10 29.82 -16.36 -48.41
CA GLU A 10 28.72 -15.39 -48.56
C GLU A 10 27.34 -16.04 -48.37
N THR A 11 27.17 -17.27 -48.85
CA THR A 11 25.90 -18.00 -48.76
C THR A 11 25.65 -18.49 -47.34
N ALA A 12 26.69 -18.98 -46.64
CA ALA A 12 26.60 -19.36 -45.24
C ALA A 12 26.32 -18.16 -44.32
N ALA A 13 26.97 -17.02 -44.57
CA ALA A 13 26.73 -15.78 -43.82
C ALA A 13 25.30 -15.25 -44.01
N LYS A 14 24.76 -15.32 -45.24
CA LYS A 14 23.36 -14.96 -45.53
C LYS A 14 22.37 -15.86 -44.80
N ASN A 15 22.61 -17.16 -44.76
CA ASN A 15 21.74 -18.13 -44.07
C ASN A 15 21.79 -18.01 -42.54
N PHE A 16 22.93 -17.57 -41.98
CA PHE A 16 23.07 -17.29 -40.56
C PHE A 16 22.36 -15.98 -40.16
N LEU A 17 22.45 -14.93 -40.99
CA LEU A 17 21.76 -13.66 -40.76
C LEU A 17 20.22 -13.76 -40.88
N THR A 18 19.70 -14.67 -41.72
CA THR A 18 18.25 -14.88 -41.89
C THR A 18 17.67 -15.90 -40.92
N HIS A 19 18.50 -16.50 -40.05
CA HIS A 19 18.04 -17.49 -39.09
C HIS A 19 17.17 -16.81 -38.00
N PRO A 20 15.99 -17.35 -37.67
CA PRO A 20 15.07 -16.71 -36.72
C PRO A 20 15.68 -16.49 -35.32
N ALA A 21 16.63 -17.34 -34.92
CA ALA A 21 17.38 -17.20 -33.67
C ALA A 21 18.27 -15.94 -33.64
N PHE A 22 18.93 -15.62 -34.76
CA PHE A 22 19.74 -14.40 -34.86
C PHE A 22 18.86 -13.15 -34.79
N LEU A 23 17.71 -13.17 -35.48
CA LEU A 23 16.71 -12.11 -35.40
C LEU A 23 16.19 -11.91 -33.97
N GLY A 24 15.93 -13.00 -33.24
CA GLY A 24 15.50 -12.96 -31.85
C GLY A 24 16.56 -12.35 -30.92
N ILE A 25 17.82 -12.76 -31.07
CA ILE A 25 18.95 -12.19 -30.29
C ILE A 25 19.13 -10.71 -30.62
N LEU A 26 19.08 -10.34 -31.90
CA LEU A 26 19.19 -8.95 -32.34
C LEU A 26 18.06 -8.09 -31.77
N LEU A 27 16.82 -8.56 -31.86
CA LEU A 27 15.66 -7.88 -31.28
C LEU A 27 15.82 -7.70 -29.77
N THR A 28 16.26 -8.75 -29.06
CA THR A 28 16.48 -8.70 -27.61
C THR A 28 17.58 -7.70 -27.24
N LEU A 29 18.67 -7.67 -28.01
CA LEU A 29 19.77 -6.73 -27.82
C LEU A 29 19.31 -5.29 -28.05
N ILE A 30 18.54 -5.04 -29.10
CA ILE A 30 17.96 -3.73 -29.40
C ILE A 30 17.04 -3.28 -28.26
N LEU A 31 16.12 -4.13 -27.81
CA LEU A 31 15.22 -3.82 -26.69
C LEU A 31 15.98 -3.55 -25.40
N SER A 32 16.99 -4.37 -25.08
CA SER A 32 17.85 -4.19 -23.91
C SER A 32 18.61 -2.86 -23.95
N LEU A 33 19.20 -2.52 -25.10
CA LEU A 33 19.87 -1.25 -25.33
C LEU A 33 18.91 -0.06 -25.18
N THR A 34 17.68 -0.17 -25.71
CA THR A 34 16.67 0.89 -25.52
C THR A 34 16.25 1.08 -24.07
N GLY A 35 16.22 0.02 -23.28
CA GLY A 35 15.95 0.10 -21.83
C GLY A 35 17.09 0.72 -21.02
N LEU A 36 18.34 0.50 -21.44
CA LEU A 36 19.54 1.06 -20.80
C LEU A 36 19.76 2.55 -21.13
N PHE A 37 19.61 2.92 -22.40
CA PHE A 37 19.90 4.27 -22.86
C PHE A 37 18.69 5.22 -22.82
N LYS A 38 17.46 4.69 -22.72
CA LYS A 38 16.19 5.44 -22.65
C LYS A 38 16.18 6.68 -23.56
N PRO A 39 16.17 6.52 -24.89
CA PRO A 39 16.17 7.66 -25.79
C PRO A 39 14.93 8.54 -25.54
N THR A 40 15.11 9.85 -25.62
CA THR A 40 14.11 10.87 -25.25
C THR A 40 12.75 10.69 -25.96
N PHE A 41 12.75 10.14 -27.17
CA PHE A 41 11.51 9.82 -27.90
C PHE A 41 10.71 8.69 -27.25
N LEU A 42 11.36 7.62 -26.78
CA LEU A 42 10.67 6.51 -26.11
C LEU A 42 10.16 6.94 -24.74
N GLU A 43 10.94 7.74 -24.00
CA GLU A 43 10.52 8.31 -22.72
C GLU A 43 9.31 9.24 -22.89
N PHE A 44 9.29 10.06 -23.95
CA PHE A 44 8.12 10.87 -24.29
C PHE A 44 6.87 10.02 -24.57
N LEU A 45 7.02 8.92 -25.33
CA LEU A 45 5.91 8.00 -25.59
C LEU A 45 5.44 7.31 -24.31
N ASP A 46 6.36 6.95 -23.42
CA ASP A 46 6.06 6.35 -22.12
C ASP A 46 5.24 7.30 -21.25
N TYR A 47 5.66 8.56 -21.12
CA TYR A 47 4.89 9.58 -20.40
C TYR A 47 3.51 9.83 -21.03
N LYS A 48 3.41 9.83 -22.37
CA LYS A 48 2.11 9.94 -23.04
C LYS A 48 1.21 8.74 -22.80
N ALA A 49 1.76 7.53 -22.80
CA ALA A 49 1.03 6.33 -22.47
C ALA A 49 0.56 6.35 -21.00
N PHE A 50 1.44 6.76 -20.09
CA PHE A 50 1.11 6.93 -18.68
C PHE A 50 0.02 7.98 -18.47
N ASP A 51 0.11 9.14 -19.10
CA ASP A 51 -0.92 10.19 -19.05
C ASP A 51 -2.26 9.67 -19.58
N ALA A 52 -2.26 8.90 -20.68
CA ALA A 52 -3.49 8.35 -21.25
C ALA A 52 -4.12 7.27 -20.35
N LEU A 53 -3.30 6.46 -19.67
CA LEU A 53 -3.74 5.44 -18.73
C LEU A 53 -4.17 6.01 -17.38
N SER A 54 -3.53 7.10 -16.93
CA SER A 54 -3.80 7.78 -15.67
C SER A 54 -4.81 8.92 -15.81
N ALA A 55 -5.19 9.27 -17.04
CA ALA A 55 -6.24 10.23 -17.32
C ALA A 55 -7.50 9.76 -16.57
N PRO A 56 -8.13 10.64 -15.76
CA PRO A 56 -9.37 10.31 -15.10
C PRO A 56 -10.37 9.79 -16.14
N GLY A 57 -10.91 8.59 -15.91
CA GLY A 57 -11.95 8.05 -16.78
C GLY A 57 -13.09 9.04 -16.91
N THR A 58 -13.48 9.36 -18.14
CA THR A 58 -14.58 10.29 -18.42
C THR A 58 -15.87 9.80 -17.75
N ASP A 59 -16.57 10.71 -17.06
CA ASP A 59 -17.95 10.61 -16.60
C ASP A 59 -18.32 9.38 -15.73
N ALA A 60 -17.43 8.94 -14.84
CA ALA A 60 -17.90 8.21 -13.67
C ALA A 60 -18.56 9.20 -12.71
N ASP A 61 -19.83 8.98 -12.34
CA ASP A 61 -20.48 9.71 -11.24
C ASP A 61 -19.53 9.69 -10.03
N ILE A 62 -18.91 10.83 -9.73
CA ILE A 62 -17.92 10.93 -8.67
C ILE A 62 -18.67 10.70 -7.36
N SER A 63 -18.57 9.48 -6.85
CA SER A 63 -19.11 9.10 -5.56
C SER A 63 -18.42 9.92 -4.48
N SER A 64 -19.20 10.50 -3.55
CA SER A 64 -18.68 11.14 -2.35
C SER A 64 -18.10 10.15 -1.32
N VAL A 65 -18.06 8.86 -1.67
CA VAL A 65 -17.50 7.76 -0.89
C VAL A 65 -16.51 6.97 -1.75
N PRO A 66 -15.30 6.66 -1.25
CA PRO A 66 -14.81 6.92 0.11
C PRO A 66 -14.44 8.39 0.36
N VAL A 67 -14.54 8.81 1.64
CA VAL A 67 -13.94 10.07 2.10
C VAL A 67 -12.52 9.78 2.54
N ILE A 68 -11.55 10.51 1.98
CA ILE A 68 -10.14 10.37 2.33
C ILE A 68 -9.79 11.43 3.38
N ILE A 69 -9.21 10.98 4.50
CA ILE A 69 -8.68 11.84 5.56
C ILE A 69 -7.16 11.76 5.45
N ASP A 70 -6.54 12.84 5.00
CA ASP A 70 -5.09 12.91 4.79
C ASP A 70 -4.40 13.70 5.91
N ILE A 71 -3.11 13.41 6.13
CA ILE A 71 -2.24 14.14 7.06
C ILE A 71 -1.44 15.16 6.24
N ASP A 72 -2.10 16.26 5.92
CA ASP A 72 -1.52 17.32 5.11
C ASP A 72 -0.76 18.38 5.96
N GLU A 73 -0.06 19.28 5.27
CA GLU A 73 0.68 20.38 5.89
C GLU A 73 -0.21 21.27 6.77
N LYS A 74 -1.49 21.43 6.41
CA LYS A 74 -2.45 22.19 7.22
C LYS A 74 -2.74 21.47 8.54
N SER A 75 -2.94 20.16 8.48
CA SER A 75 -3.18 19.30 9.65
C SER A 75 -1.96 19.25 10.56
N LEU A 76 -0.75 19.15 9.99
CA LEU A 76 0.49 19.21 10.77
C LEU A 76 0.69 20.55 11.47
N LYS A 77 0.32 21.67 10.82
CA LYS A 77 0.34 22.99 11.45
C LYS A 77 -0.66 23.13 12.60
N MET A 78 -1.80 22.44 12.52
CA MET A 78 -2.86 22.51 13.55
C MET A 78 -2.66 21.51 14.69
N HIS A 79 -2.11 20.33 14.40
CA HIS A 79 -2.06 19.20 15.33
C HIS A 79 -0.64 18.76 15.69
N GLY A 80 0.37 19.48 15.21
CA GLY A 80 1.78 19.21 15.47
C GLY A 80 2.40 18.23 14.48
N GLN A 81 3.70 18.02 14.65
CA GLN A 81 4.49 17.17 13.77
C GLN A 81 4.10 15.68 13.90
N TRP A 82 4.06 14.98 12.77
CA TRP A 82 3.94 13.52 12.72
C TRP A 82 5.27 12.85 13.15
N PRO A 83 5.28 11.69 13.84
CA PRO A 83 4.15 10.85 14.22
C PRO A 83 3.32 11.41 15.37
N TRP A 84 2.00 11.41 15.21
CA TRP A 84 1.10 11.81 16.27
C TRP A 84 0.98 10.72 17.35
N PRO A 85 0.80 11.11 18.62
CA PRO A 85 0.48 10.18 19.70
C PRO A 85 -0.85 9.46 19.43
N ARG A 86 -0.97 8.18 19.83
CA ARG A 86 -2.14 7.34 19.50
C ARG A 86 -3.44 7.82 20.12
N TYR A 87 -3.39 8.61 21.20
CA TYR A 87 -4.60 9.23 21.74
C TYR A 87 -5.27 10.20 20.74
N LYS A 88 -4.50 10.92 19.89
CA LYS A 88 -5.06 11.82 18.87
C LYS A 88 -5.84 11.01 17.82
N LEU A 89 -5.29 9.85 17.43
CA LEU A 89 -5.97 8.92 16.52
C LEU A 89 -7.22 8.30 17.17
N ALA A 90 -7.16 7.99 18.48
CA ALA A 90 -8.32 7.51 19.23
C ALA A 90 -9.47 8.52 19.23
N LEU A 91 -9.17 9.80 19.46
CA LEU A 91 -10.15 10.89 19.40
C LEU A 91 -10.75 11.04 18.01
N LEU A 92 -9.93 10.95 16.96
CA LEU A 92 -10.40 10.97 15.58
C LEU A 92 -11.38 9.82 15.30
N LEU A 93 -11.01 8.58 15.67
CA LEU A 93 -11.87 7.41 15.48
C LEU A 93 -13.18 7.53 16.26
N ASN A 94 -13.13 8.02 17.50
CA ASN A 94 -14.33 8.23 18.31
C ASN A 94 -15.27 9.27 17.69
N ARG A 95 -14.74 10.35 17.08
CA ARG A 95 -15.56 11.32 16.32
C ARG A 95 -16.20 10.68 15.09
N LEU A 96 -15.44 9.90 14.32
CA LEU A 96 -15.95 9.19 13.14
C LEU A 96 -17.05 8.19 13.53
N HIS A 97 -16.86 7.48 14.64
CA HIS A 97 -17.88 6.59 15.19
C HIS A 97 -19.15 7.36 15.59
N ALA A 98 -19.01 8.49 16.30
CA ALA A 98 -20.14 9.34 16.70
C ALA A 98 -20.90 9.92 15.49
N MET A 99 -20.21 10.16 14.36
CA MET A 99 -20.81 10.57 13.10
C MET A 99 -21.53 9.43 12.34
N GLY A 100 -21.49 8.20 12.84
CA GLY A 100 -22.17 7.04 12.22
C GLY A 100 -21.45 6.48 11.00
N VAL A 101 -20.13 6.66 10.90
CA VAL A 101 -19.33 6.10 9.79
C VAL A 101 -19.41 4.57 9.79
N ARG A 102 -19.72 3.98 8.62
CA ARG A 102 -19.92 2.52 8.50
C ARG A 102 -18.64 1.70 8.63
N ALA A 103 -17.52 2.20 8.10
CA ALA A 103 -16.23 1.55 8.11
C ALA A 103 -15.11 2.59 7.99
N VAL A 104 -13.98 2.35 8.65
CA VAL A 104 -12.77 3.19 8.57
C VAL A 104 -11.58 2.29 8.22
N GLY A 105 -10.90 2.56 7.11
CA GLY A 105 -9.62 1.93 6.80
C GLY A 105 -8.49 2.85 7.24
N ILE A 106 -7.57 2.36 8.07
CA ILE A 106 -6.39 3.11 8.48
C ILE A 106 -5.17 2.56 7.73
N ASP A 107 -4.65 3.33 6.79
CA ASP A 107 -3.45 2.99 6.01
C ASP A 107 -2.15 3.37 6.76
N ILE A 108 -2.07 2.96 8.02
CA ILE A 108 -0.93 3.19 8.92
C ILE A 108 -0.78 1.96 9.80
N MET A 109 0.44 1.43 9.88
CA MET A 109 0.79 0.30 10.75
C MET A 109 1.27 0.77 12.13
N PHE A 110 0.94 0.00 13.16
CA PHE A 110 1.27 0.30 14.56
C PHE A 110 2.05 -0.84 15.25
N PRO A 111 3.19 -1.30 14.70
CA PRO A 111 3.86 -2.53 15.14
C PRO A 111 4.52 -2.42 16.52
N GLU A 112 4.84 -1.20 16.97
CA GLU A 112 5.52 -0.98 18.23
C GLU A 112 4.60 -0.38 19.29
N LYS A 113 5.04 -0.32 20.54
CA LYS A 113 4.33 0.44 21.59
C LYS A 113 4.40 1.94 21.30
N ASP A 114 3.35 2.70 21.62
CA ASP A 114 3.44 4.17 21.55
C ASP A 114 4.53 4.67 22.51
N ARG A 115 5.44 5.48 21.98
CA ARG A 115 6.59 6.05 22.70
C ARG A 115 6.33 7.47 23.17
N THR A 116 5.19 8.05 22.81
CA THR A 116 4.86 9.43 23.17
C THR A 116 4.52 9.52 24.66
N VAL A 117 5.38 10.22 25.40
CA VAL A 117 5.08 10.69 26.75
C VAL A 117 4.30 12.00 26.58
N ILE A 118 3.13 12.08 27.19
CA ILE A 118 2.33 13.30 27.15
C ILE A 118 2.99 14.32 28.09
N ASP A 119 3.63 15.35 27.51
CA ASP A 119 4.22 16.44 28.29
C ASP A 119 3.13 17.39 28.85
N ASP A 120 1.99 17.55 28.17
CA ASP A 120 0.75 18.10 28.74
C ASP A 120 -0.43 17.84 27.77
N PRO A 121 -1.52 17.14 28.16
CA PRO A 121 -2.65 16.92 27.26
C PRO A 121 -3.47 18.20 26.99
N SER A 122 -3.23 19.30 27.72
CA SER A 122 -4.03 20.52 27.64
C SER A 122 -3.59 21.53 26.59
N GLU A 123 -2.35 21.47 26.08
CA GLU A 123 -1.88 22.43 25.07
C GLU A 123 -2.44 22.15 23.66
N ASP A 124 -2.76 20.89 23.34
CA ASP A 124 -3.13 20.47 21.98
C ASP A 124 -4.64 20.18 21.79
N LEU A 125 -5.43 20.16 22.87
CA LEU A 125 -6.84 19.78 22.82
C LEU A 125 -7.75 21.00 23.00
N PRO A 126 -8.46 21.45 21.94
CA PRO A 126 -9.44 22.52 22.11
C PRO A 126 -10.55 22.04 23.06
N GLU A 127 -11.02 22.92 23.95
CA GLU A 127 -11.92 22.62 25.08
C GLU A 127 -13.21 21.88 24.65
N ASN A 128 -13.68 22.13 23.43
CA ASN A 128 -14.82 21.45 22.82
C ASN A 128 -14.57 19.95 22.52
N LEU A 129 -13.34 19.54 22.29
CA LEU A 129 -12.94 18.15 22.08
C LEU A 129 -12.76 17.37 23.38
N MET A 130 -12.56 18.07 24.51
CA MET A 130 -12.58 17.43 25.83
C MET A 130 -14.00 17.24 26.36
N ALA A 131 -14.91 18.14 25.99
CA ALA A 131 -16.31 18.13 26.44
C ALA A 131 -17.19 17.16 25.64
N ASP A 132 -16.91 17.01 24.35
CA ASP A 132 -17.58 16.05 23.49
C ASP A 132 -16.78 14.75 23.47
N ILE A 133 -17.46 13.61 23.47
CA ILE A 133 -16.92 12.26 23.29
C ILE A 133 -16.08 11.65 24.45
N GLY A 134 -16.77 11.32 25.55
CA GLY A 134 -16.67 10.00 26.21
C GLY A 134 -15.40 9.64 27.00
N ILE A 135 -14.36 10.48 27.03
CA ILE A 135 -13.15 10.23 27.81
C ILE A 135 -13.16 11.15 29.03
N ALA A 136 -13.96 10.81 30.04
CA ALA A 136 -14.11 11.61 31.26
C ALA A 136 -12.76 11.87 31.98
N ASN A 137 -11.72 11.06 31.74
CA ASN A 137 -10.39 11.18 32.36
C ASN A 137 -9.23 10.99 31.36
N VAL A 138 -9.15 11.78 30.27
CA VAL A 138 -7.96 11.80 29.37
C VAL A 138 -6.68 12.05 30.19
N ARG A 139 -6.76 12.91 31.22
CA ARG A 139 -5.64 13.31 32.09
C ARG A 139 -5.06 12.16 32.94
N GLU A 140 -5.85 11.16 33.28
CA GLU A 140 -5.39 9.97 34.03
C GLU A 140 -4.98 8.83 33.07
N SER A 141 -5.49 8.87 31.84
CA SER A 141 -5.26 7.86 30.78
C SER A 141 -4.10 8.18 29.86
N ALA A 142 -3.47 9.35 30.06
CA ALA A 142 -2.35 9.84 29.26
C ALA A 142 -1.12 8.90 29.28
N GLY A 143 -0.96 8.10 30.34
CA GLY A 143 0.05 7.02 30.38
C GLY A 143 -0.29 5.79 29.51
N TYR A 144 -1.43 5.80 28.82
CA TYR A 144 -2.01 4.64 28.13
C TYR A 144 -2.58 4.99 26.74
N SER A 145 -1.90 5.81 25.93
CA SER A 145 -2.30 6.14 24.54
C SER A 145 -2.70 4.90 23.71
N ASP A 146 -1.98 3.78 23.88
CA ASP A 146 -2.29 2.50 23.25
C ASP A 146 -3.67 1.95 23.66
N ARG A 147 -4.02 2.05 24.94
CA ARG A 147 -5.29 1.53 25.46
C ARG A 147 -6.47 2.35 24.95
N LEU A 148 -6.33 3.67 24.90
CA LEU A 148 -7.35 4.56 24.35
C LEU A 148 -7.57 4.27 22.86
N PHE A 149 -6.49 4.05 22.12
CA PHE A 149 -6.56 3.72 20.71
C PHE A 149 -7.17 2.33 20.48
N ALA A 150 -6.75 1.32 21.24
CA ALA A 150 -7.33 -0.02 21.18
C ALA A 150 -8.84 -0.01 21.49
N GLU A 151 -9.27 0.77 22.48
CA GLU A 151 -10.69 0.93 22.81
C GLU A 151 -11.46 1.61 21.68
N ALA A 152 -10.93 2.70 21.12
CA ALA A 152 -11.55 3.40 19.99
C ALA A 152 -11.64 2.49 18.74
N VAL A 153 -10.61 1.71 18.45
CA VAL A 153 -10.61 0.71 17.37
C VAL A 153 -11.67 -0.37 17.63
N SER A 154 -11.77 -0.88 18.86
CA SER A 154 -12.74 -1.94 19.21
C SER A 154 -14.21 -1.50 19.11
N ARG A 155 -14.47 -0.20 19.33
CA ARG A 155 -15.82 0.39 19.29
C ARG A 155 -16.20 0.89 17.90
N SER A 156 -15.22 1.28 17.10
CA SER A 156 -15.42 1.72 15.73
C SER A 156 -15.37 0.55 14.76
N SER A 157 -15.94 0.71 13.56
CA SER A 157 -15.74 -0.24 12.46
C SER A 157 -14.39 -0.03 11.77
N ALA A 158 -13.33 0.20 12.55
CA ALA A 158 -12.00 0.51 12.04
C ALA A 158 -11.21 -0.78 11.74
N VAL A 159 -10.53 -0.78 10.60
CA VAL A 159 -9.61 -1.84 10.18
C VAL A 159 -8.23 -1.20 10.04
N LEU A 160 -7.25 -1.77 10.74
CA LEU A 160 -5.86 -1.32 10.71
C LEU A 160 -5.09 -1.95 9.54
N GLY A 161 -3.96 -1.34 9.18
CA GLY A 161 -2.97 -1.99 8.33
C GLY A 161 -2.28 -3.13 9.05
N PHE A 162 -2.06 -4.24 8.34
CA PHE A 162 -1.36 -5.43 8.84
C PHE A 162 -0.24 -5.83 7.88
N GLN A 163 0.85 -6.37 8.43
CA GLN A 163 1.90 -7.01 7.65
C GLN A 163 1.82 -8.54 7.80
N PHE A 164 1.72 -9.24 6.66
CA PHE A 164 1.77 -10.69 6.62
C PHE A 164 3.19 -11.20 6.81
N GLN A 165 3.36 -12.17 7.71
CA GLN A 165 4.61 -12.87 7.95
C GLN A 165 4.54 -14.27 7.33
N PHE A 166 5.49 -14.59 6.45
CA PHE A 166 5.54 -15.87 5.73
C PHE A 166 6.65 -16.81 6.23
N GLU A 167 7.48 -16.34 7.15
CA GLU A 167 8.52 -17.15 7.80
C GLU A 167 7.95 -17.89 9.01
N SER A 168 8.58 -19.00 9.39
CA SER A 168 8.20 -19.75 10.59
C SER A 168 8.37 -18.86 11.82
N LEU A 169 7.27 -18.61 12.53
CA LEU A 169 7.30 -17.85 13.76
C LEU A 169 8.14 -18.58 14.82
N PRO A 170 9.05 -17.88 15.52
CA PRO A 170 9.71 -18.42 16.71
C PRO A 170 8.69 -18.92 17.74
N GLU A 171 8.99 -20.01 18.45
CA GLU A 171 8.10 -20.55 19.51
C GLU A 171 7.81 -19.53 20.64
N ASP A 172 8.68 -18.53 20.80
CA ASP A 172 8.59 -17.46 21.80
C ASP A 172 8.05 -16.13 21.22
N ALA A 173 7.54 -16.12 19.99
CA ALA A 173 6.95 -14.92 19.38
C ALA A 173 5.70 -14.47 20.15
N ALA A 174 5.86 -13.43 20.97
CA ALA A 174 4.76 -12.86 21.75
C ALA A 174 3.78 -12.11 20.83
N CYS A 175 2.49 -12.50 20.90
CA CYS A 175 1.33 -11.82 20.31
C CYS A 175 1.38 -11.59 18.78
N VAL A 176 1.49 -12.66 18.00
CA VAL A 176 1.19 -12.60 16.56
C VAL A 176 -0.30 -12.86 16.35
N LEU A 177 -0.96 -12.00 15.56
CA LEU A 177 -2.36 -12.19 15.21
C LEU A 177 -2.48 -13.28 14.14
N HIS A 178 -3.59 -14.01 14.14
CA HIS A 178 -3.88 -14.97 13.08
C HIS A 178 -4.13 -14.20 11.77
N PRO A 179 -3.63 -14.68 10.62
CA PRO A 179 -3.87 -14.05 9.35
C PRO A 179 -5.37 -14.02 9.03
N VAL A 180 -5.82 -12.94 8.41
CA VAL A 180 -7.22 -12.79 8.01
C VAL A 180 -7.57 -13.88 7.00
N ALA A 181 -8.69 -14.56 7.22
CA ALA A 181 -9.21 -15.55 6.28
C ALA A 181 -9.52 -14.87 4.94
N VAL A 182 -8.95 -15.40 3.85
CA VAL A 182 -9.24 -14.91 2.49
C VAL A 182 -10.69 -15.26 2.16
N ASN A 183 -11.53 -14.24 1.96
CA ASN A 183 -12.86 -14.43 1.40
C ASN A 183 -12.79 -14.33 -0.12
N VAL A 184 -13.01 -15.45 -0.81
CA VAL A 184 -13.05 -15.49 -2.27
C VAL A 184 -14.47 -15.21 -2.73
N MET A 185 -14.71 -14.02 -3.28
CA MET A 185 -15.96 -13.73 -3.98
C MET A 185 -15.89 -14.26 -5.41
N GLN A 186 -16.60 -15.37 -5.67
CA GLN A 186 -16.69 -15.96 -7.00
C GLN A 186 -18.05 -15.63 -7.62
N ARG A 187 -18.05 -14.96 -8.78
CA ARG A 187 -19.27 -14.73 -9.57
C ARG A 187 -19.65 -16.02 -10.30
N GLY A 188 -20.30 -16.95 -9.57
CA GLY A 188 -20.99 -18.13 -10.09
C GLY A 188 -20.10 -19.32 -10.47
N GLY A 189 -20.51 -20.51 -10.04
CA GLY A 189 -20.27 -21.85 -10.61
C GLY A 189 -18.83 -22.35 -10.86
N GLY A 190 -17.82 -21.50 -10.79
CA GLY A 190 -16.43 -21.87 -10.96
C GLY A 190 -15.93 -22.72 -9.80
N GLU A 191 -15.01 -23.63 -10.10
CA GLU A 191 -14.31 -24.42 -9.09
C GLU A 191 -13.64 -23.47 -8.08
N GLN A 192 -13.73 -23.78 -6.78
CA GLN A 192 -13.02 -23.00 -5.76
C GLN A 192 -11.54 -22.90 -6.15
N PRO A 193 -10.86 -21.76 -5.95
CA PRO A 193 -9.44 -21.66 -6.23
C PRO A 193 -8.72 -22.78 -5.47
N ARG A 194 -8.25 -23.77 -6.23
CA ARG A 194 -7.47 -24.89 -5.70
C ARG A 194 -6.24 -24.30 -5.01
N GLY A 195 -5.92 -24.84 -3.82
CA GLY A 195 -4.87 -24.34 -2.92
C GLY A 195 -3.62 -23.83 -3.64
N GLY A 196 -3.12 -22.69 -3.17
CA GLY A 196 -2.10 -21.89 -3.85
C GLY A 196 -2.14 -20.40 -3.50
N LEU A 197 -3.11 -19.96 -2.70
CA LEU A 197 -3.06 -18.67 -2.05
C LEU A 197 -1.96 -18.70 -0.98
N ILE A 198 -1.21 -17.61 -0.88
CA ILE A 198 -0.09 -17.52 0.06
C ILE A 198 -0.67 -17.54 1.49
N GLU A 199 -0.33 -18.57 2.25
CA GLU A 199 -0.68 -18.68 3.67
C GLU A 199 0.42 -18.03 4.50
N ALA A 200 0.05 -16.95 5.20
CA ALA A 200 0.93 -16.33 6.17
C ALA A 200 0.94 -17.17 7.46
N ALA A 201 2.11 -17.29 8.10
CA ALA A 201 2.23 -17.88 9.43
C ALA A 201 1.59 -16.97 10.52
N GLY A 202 1.49 -15.67 10.25
CA GLY A 202 0.89 -14.70 11.16
C GLY A 202 0.81 -13.28 10.58
N VAL A 203 0.25 -12.35 11.34
CA VAL A 203 0.25 -10.91 11.02
C VAL A 203 0.64 -10.06 12.24
N VAL A 204 1.25 -8.91 11.95
CA VAL A 204 1.57 -7.82 12.90
C VAL A 204 0.98 -6.50 12.45
#